data_AF-A0A399F5A5-F1
#
_entry.id   AF-A0A399F5A5-F1
#
_cell.length_a   1.000
_cell.length_b   1.000
_cell.length_c   1.000
_cell.angle_alpha   90.00
_cell.angle_beta   90.00
_cell.angle_gamma   90.00
#
_symmetry.space_group_name_H-M   'P 1'
#
loop_
_entity.id
_entity.type
_entity.pdbx_description
1 polymer ?
#
loop_
_entity_poly.entity_id
_entity_poly.type
_entity_poly.pdbx_seq_one_letter_code
_entity_poly.pdbx_strand_id
1 'polypeptide(L)' 'MEPLKLAGLLLLGLSAVELLLWRVLAASNPNLHKHFPVLVLASAVGGVVGFALFWLG' A
#
# COMPACT_ATOMS: atom_id res chain seq x y z
N MET A 1 15.70 -9.59 13.61
CA MET A 1 15.50 -8.12 13.62
C MET A 1 15.71 -7.57 12.20
N GLU A 2 16.94 -7.49 11.67
CA GLU A 2 17.20 -6.93 10.32
C GLU A 2 16.31 -7.39 9.15
N PRO A 3 15.99 -8.69 8.95
CA PRO A 3 15.13 -9.11 7.84
C PRO A 3 13.67 -8.62 7.99
N LEU A 4 13.21 -8.41 9.22
CA LEU A 4 11.86 -7.90 9.49
C LEU A 4 11.76 -6.41 9.14
N LYS A 5 12.82 -5.65 9.41
CA LYS A 5 12.91 -4.25 8.96
C LYS A 5 12.92 -4.13 7.44
N LEU A 6 13.72 -4.95 6.76
CA LEU A 6 13.73 -4.99 5.30
C LEU A 6 12.35 -5.34 4.73
N ALA A 7 11.68 -6.35 5.31
CA ALA A 7 10.32 -6.71 4.91
C ALA A 7 9.34 -5.53 5.11
N GLY A 8 9.40 -4.84 6.25
CA GLY A 8 8.56 -3.66 6.51
C GLY A 8 8.80 -2.51 5.52
N LEU A 9 10.06 -2.26 5.17
CA LEU A 9 10.43 -1.21 4.21
C LEU A 9 10.00 -1.56 2.77
N LEU A 10 10.12 -2.82 2.37
CA LEU A 10 9.60 -3.31 1.09
C LEU A 10 8.07 -3.21 1.03
N LEU A 11 7.37 -3.57 2.11
CA LEU A 11 5.92 -3.49 2.19
C LEU A 11 5.42 -2.03 2.10
N LEU A 12 6.15 -1.10 2.73
CA LEU A 12 5.92 0.34 2.61
C LEU A 12 6.07 0.83 1.16
N GLY A 13 7.17 0.45 0.51
CA GLY A 13 7.41 0.78 -0.89
C GLY A 13 6.32 0.22 -1.81
N LEU A 14 5.95 -1.05 -1.62
CA LEU A 14 4.91 -1.71 -2.40
C LEU A 14 3.54 -1.03 -2.22
N SER A 15 3.18 -0.70 -0.98
CA SER A 15 1.93 -0.01 -0.67
C SER A 15 1.84 1.37 -1.31
N ALA A 16 2.94 2.11 -1.37
CA ALA A 16 3.00 3.40 -2.05
C ALA A 16 2.83 3.26 -3.57
N VAL A 17 3.47 2.24 -4.18
CA VAL A 17 3.35 1.95 -5.61
C VAL A 17 1.93 1.52 -5.97
N GLU A 18 1.29 0.68 -5.16
CA GLU A 18 -0.11 0.29 -5.33
C GLU A 18 -1.04 1.50 -5.34
N LEU A 19 -0.86 2.44 -4.41
CA LEU A 19 -1.68 3.64 -4.33
C LEU A 19 -1.58 4.50 -5.60
N LEU A 20 -0.38 4.63 -6.16
CA LEU A 20 -0.14 5.31 -7.43
C LEU A 20 -0.80 4.57 -8.60
N LEU A 21 -0.68 3.25 -8.64
CA LEU A 21 -1.32 2.40 -9.65
C LEU A 21 -2.84 2.53 -9.61
N TRP A 22 -3.44 2.42 -8.42
CA TRP A 22 -4.88 2.57 -8.24
C TRP A 22 -5.36 3.94 -8.67
N ARG A 23 -4.59 5.01 -8.40
CA ARG A 23 -4.93 6.36 -8.84
C ARG A 23 -4.98 6.47 -10.37
N VAL A 24 -4.02 5.89 -11.07
CA VAL A 24 -3.98 5.90 -12.55
C VAL A 24 -5.11 5.04 -13.12
N LEU A 25 -5.26 3.82 -12.61
CA LEU A 25 -6.25 2.86 -13.12
C LEU A 25 -7.69 3.28 -12.85
N ALA A 26 -7.97 3.87 -11.68
CA ALA A 26 -9.29 4.39 -11.33
C ALA A 26 -9.68 5.62 -12.15
N ALA A 27 -8.71 6.40 -12.63
CA ALA A 27 -8.98 7.53 -13.52
C ALA A 27 -9.46 7.06 -14.91
N SER A 28 -8.98 5.90 -15.37
CA SER A 28 -9.34 5.33 -16.68
C SER A 28 -10.52 4.35 -16.63
N ASN A 29 -10.92 3.85 -15.45
CA ASN A 29 -11.93 2.79 -15.32
C ASN A 29 -13.06 3.17 -14.33
N PRO A 30 -14.29 3.43 -14.81
CA PRO A 30 -15.42 3.83 -13.96
C PRO A 30 -15.82 2.76 -12.91
N ASN A 31 -15.68 1.48 -13.25
CA ASN A 31 -15.96 0.39 -12.31
C ASN A 31 -14.91 0.32 -11.19
N LEU A 32 -13.66 0.64 -11.49
CA LEU A 32 -12.57 0.65 -10.54
C LEU A 32 -12.62 1.93 -9.68
N HIS A 33 -13.07 3.06 -10.26
CA HIS A 33 -13.33 4.31 -9.55
C HIS A 33 -14.32 4.16 -8.39
N LYS A 34 -15.39 3.38 -8.58
CA LYS A 34 -16.37 3.09 -7.50
C LYS A 34 -15.73 2.38 -6.30
N HIS A 35 -14.71 1.56 -6.55
CA HIS A 35 -13.99 0.80 -5.53
C HIS A 35 -12.69 1.48 -5.07
N PHE A 36 -12.34 2.62 -5.67
CA PHE A 36 -11.12 3.36 -5.36
C PHE A 36 -10.96 3.67 -3.86
N PRO A 37 -12.01 4.06 -3.10
CA PRO A 37 -11.87 4.29 -1.66
C PRO A 37 -11.41 3.04 -0.90
N VAL A 38 -11.93 1.87 -1.27
CA VAL A 38 -11.57 0.59 -0.64
C VAL A 38 -10.15 0.18 -1.01
N LEU A 39 -9.74 0.38 -2.27
CA LEU A 39 -8.39 0.10 -2.73
C LEU A 39 -7.35 0.99 -2.02
N VAL A 40 -7.64 2.28 -1.87
CA VAL A 40 -6.81 3.21 -1.10
C VAL A 40 -6.72 2.78 0.37
N LEU A 41 -7.83 2.35 0.97
CA LEU A 41 -7.84 1.85 2.34
C LEU A 41 -6.95 0.61 2.48
N ALA A 42 -7.02 -0.32 1.53
CA ALA A 42 -6.19 -1.52 1.54
C ALA A 42 -4.69 -1.18 1.45
N SER A 43 -4.30 -0.27 0.54
CA SER A 43 -2.92 0.21 0.45
C SER A 43 -2.47 0.96 1.71
N ALA A 44 -3.36 1.74 2.33
CA ALA A 44 -3.05 2.42 3.59
C ALA A 44 -2.82 1.43 4.74
N VAL A 45 -3.65 0.39 4.86
CA VAL A 45 -3.45 -0.70 5.85
C VAL A 45 -2.14 -1.43 5.59
N GLY A 46 -1.82 -1.75 4.34
CA GLY A 46 -0.52 -2.32 3.97
C GLY A 46 0.65 -1.44 4.40
N GLY A 47 0.55 -0.12 4.19
CA GLY A 47 1.56 0.84 4.63
C GLY A 47 1.72 0.87 6.16
N VAL A 48 0.62 0.86 6.91
CA VAL A 48 0.66 0.83 8.38
C VAL A 48 1.29 -0.47 8.91
N VAL A 49 0.95 -1.61 8.31
CA VAL A 49 1.56 -2.91 8.67
C VAL A 49 3.05 -2.89 8.34
N GLY A 50 3.43 -2.37 7.17
CA GLY A 50 4.83 -2.24 6.78
C GLY A 50 5.62 -1.34 7.73
N PHE A 51 5.04 -0.22 8.14
CA PHE A 51 5.62 0.69 9.13
C PHE A 51 5.77 0.00 10.49
N ALA A 52 4.76 -0.73 10.97
CA ALA A 52 4.83 -1.46 12.22
C ALA A 52 5.92 -2.53 12.19
N LEU A 53 6.04 -3.29 11.09
CA LEU A 53 7.10 -4.29 10.90
C LEU A 53 8.50 -3.65 10.87
N PHE A 54 8.63 -2.49 10.24
CA PHE A 54 9.90 -1.74 10.20
C PHE A 54 10.30 -1.20 11.58
N TRP A 55 9.33 -0.68 12.34
CA TRP A 55 9.56 -0.07 13.64
C TRP A 55 9.83 -1.09 14.75
N LEU A 56 9.11 -2.23 14.73
CA LEU A 56 9.20 -3.27 15.75
C LEU A 56 10.28 -4.32 15.45
N GLY A 57 10.71 -4.43 14.20
CA GLY A 57 11.74 -5.37 13.75
C GLY A 57 13.16 -4.98 14.10
#